data_AF-W8NZI0-F1
#
_entry.id   AF-W8NZI0-F1
#
_cell.length_a   1.000
_cell.length_b   1.000
_cell.length_c   1.000
_cell.angle_alpha   90.00
_cell.angle_beta   90.00
_cell.angle_gamma   90.00
#
_symmetry.space_group_name_H-M   'P 1'
#
loop_
_entity.id
_entity.type
_entity.pdbx_description
1 polymer ?
#
loop_
_entity_poly.entity_id
_entity_poly.type
_entity_poly.pdbx_seq_one_letter_code
_entity_poly.pdbx_strand_id
1 'polypeptide(L)'
;MGLLDRLRKLLRPESQEFLDFKDMLLRKFEISGFLLATTEGLPIGGTLESPEELSAKLPELKKGLAEIEPSNDYLVITPSAVYCILQVTSDVMMLTKGTRVLTWEEIEELKLATREELKL
;
A
#
# COMPACT_ATOMS: atom_id res chain seq x y z
N MET A 1 -11.78 0.20 22.09
CA MET A 1 -11.16 -0.58 20.99
C MET A 1 -10.39 0.39 20.12
N GLY A 2 -9.08 0.20 19.98
CA GLY A 2 -8.21 1.13 19.24
C GLY A 2 -8.37 0.98 17.72
N LEU A 3 -7.99 2.03 16.98
CA LEU A 3 -7.91 2.04 15.51
C LEU A 3 -7.07 0.87 14.98
N LEU A 4 -5.98 0.53 15.67
CA LEU A 4 -5.09 -0.59 15.37
C LEU A 4 -5.77 -1.97 15.44
N ASP A 5 -6.67 -2.19 16.40
CA ASP A 5 -7.42 -3.45 16.51
C ASP A 5 -8.47 -3.61 15.40
N ARG A 6 -8.98 -2.49 14.87
CA ARG A 6 -9.87 -2.49 13.70
C ARG A 6 -9.07 -2.77 12.43
N LEU A 7 -7.94 -2.09 12.24
CA LEU A 7 -7.02 -2.28 11.11
C LEU A 7 -6.53 -3.73 10.99
N ARG A 8 -6.11 -4.36 12.10
CA ARG A 8 -5.70 -5.77 12.11
C ARG A 8 -6.81 -6.77 11.77
N LYS A 9 -8.09 -6.38 11.90
CA LYS A 9 -9.23 -7.25 11.57
C LYS A 9 -9.76 -7.03 10.15
N LEU A 10 -9.44 -5.90 9.51
CA LEU A 10 -10.05 -5.44 8.26
C LEU A 10 -9.56 -6.19 7.01
N LEU A 11 -8.33 -6.71 7.01
CA LEU A 11 -7.76 -7.40 5.85
C LEU A 11 -7.29 -8.80 6.23
N ARG A 12 -8.22 -9.65 6.64
CA ARG A 12 -7.93 -11.08 6.71
C ARG A 12 -7.75 -11.58 5.27
N PRO A 13 -6.62 -12.22 4.91
CA PRO A 13 -6.39 -12.70 3.55
C PRO A 13 -7.48 -13.62 2.99
N GLU A 14 -8.28 -14.21 3.87
CA GLU A 14 -9.36 -15.14 3.55
C GLU A 14 -10.75 -14.47 3.44
N SER A 15 -10.87 -13.16 3.69
CA SER A 15 -12.16 -12.47 3.58
C SER A 15 -12.49 -12.13 2.13
N GLN A 16 -13.79 -12.09 1.79
CA GLN A 16 -14.23 -11.76 0.44
C GLN A 16 -13.85 -10.32 0.08
N GLU A 17 -13.92 -9.40 1.05
CA GLU A 17 -13.53 -8.00 0.88
C GLU A 17 -12.05 -7.87 0.47
N PHE A 18 -11.16 -8.66 1.10
CA PHE A 18 -9.75 -8.69 0.74
C PHE A 18 -9.52 -9.18 -0.70
N LEU A 19 -10.25 -10.21 -1.12
CA LEU A 19 -10.17 -10.76 -2.47
C LEU A 19 -10.72 -9.78 -3.51
N ASP A 20 -11.85 -9.14 -3.22
CA ASP A 20 -12.47 -8.14 -4.09
C ASP A 20 -11.54 -6.92 -4.25
N PHE A 21 -10.92 -6.46 -3.17
CA PHE A 21 -9.93 -5.39 -3.20
C PHE A 21 -8.72 -5.77 -4.05
N LYS A 22 -8.15 -6.97 -3.84
CA LYS A 22 -7.04 -7.49 -4.65
C LYS A 22 -7.40 -7.55 -6.14
N ASP A 23 -8.58 -8.06 -6.48
CA ASP A 23 -9.05 -8.17 -7.86
C ASP A 23 -9.26 -6.80 -8.51
N MET A 24 -9.79 -5.83 -7.75
CA MET A 24 -9.91 -4.44 -8.17
C MET A 24 -8.53 -3.83 -8.48
N LEU A 25 -7.56 -4.00 -7.58
CA LEU A 25 -6.19 -3.53 -7.76
C LEU A 25 -5.55 -4.09 -9.03
N LEU A 26 -5.72 -5.39 -9.28
CA LEU A 26 -5.19 -6.04 -10.47
C LEU A 26 -5.87 -5.55 -11.75
N ARG A 27 -7.21 -5.51 -11.79
CA ARG A 27 -7.96 -5.20 -13.01
C ARG A 27 -7.90 -3.73 -13.39
N LYS A 28 -7.97 -2.82 -12.41
CA LYS A 28 -8.04 -1.38 -12.66
C LYS A 28 -6.65 -0.75 -12.76
N PHE A 29 -5.72 -1.19 -11.92
CA PHE A 29 -4.41 -0.54 -11.77
C PHE A 29 -3.23 -1.41 -12.22
N GLU A 30 -3.47 -2.65 -12.69
CA GLU A 30 -2.41 -3.62 -13.02
C GLU A 30 -1.45 -3.89 -11.85
N ILE A 31 -1.96 -3.78 -10.62
CA ILE A 31 -1.21 -4.05 -9.41
C ILE A 31 -1.34 -5.54 -9.09
N SER A 32 -0.22 -6.25 -9.26
CA SER A 32 -0.10 -7.68 -9.00
C SER A 32 0.05 -8.04 -7.52
N GLY A 33 0.47 -7.08 -6.70
CA GLY A 33 0.66 -7.29 -5.26
C GLY A 33 0.70 -5.98 -4.49
N PHE A 34 0.33 -6.04 -3.22
CA PHE A 34 0.31 -4.88 -2.34
C PHE A 34 0.61 -5.26 -0.89
N LEU A 35 0.97 -4.26 -0.10
CA LEU A 35 1.15 -4.32 1.34
C LEU A 35 0.63 -3.03 1.95
N LEU A 36 -0.16 -3.15 3.00
CA LEU A 36 -0.60 -2.05 3.85
C LEU A 36 0.09 -2.17 5.20
N ALA A 37 0.64 -1.06 5.65
CA ALA A 37 1.35 -0.95 6.91
C ALA A 37 1.04 0.38 7.58
N THR A 38 1.25 0.48 8.89
CA THR A 38 1.24 1.78 9.56
C THR A 38 2.48 2.59 9.16
N THR A 39 2.44 3.90 9.34
CA THR A 39 3.63 4.77 9.18
C THR A 39 4.76 4.45 10.15
N GLU A 40 4.47 3.70 11.22
CA GLU A 40 5.45 3.18 12.19
C GLU A 40 6.02 1.80 11.80
N GLY A 41 5.55 1.21 10.70
CA GLY A 41 6.06 -0.05 10.16
C GLY A 41 5.39 -1.31 10.71
N LEU A 42 4.19 -1.20 11.28
CA LEU A 42 3.40 -2.37 11.70
C LEU A 42 2.55 -2.89 10.53
N PRO A 43 2.53 -4.22 10.26
CA PRO A 43 1.75 -4.78 9.18
C PRO A 43 0.24 -4.66 9.46
N ILE A 44 -0.51 -4.25 8.44
CA ILE A 44 -1.98 -4.28 8.41
C ILE A 44 -2.45 -5.50 7.61
N GLY A 45 -1.90 -5.69 6.40
CA GLY A 45 -2.23 -6.83 5.54
C GLY A 45 -1.72 -6.64 4.10
N GLY A 46 -1.66 -7.71 3.32
CA GLY A 46 -1.14 -7.63 1.95
C GLY A 46 -0.97 -8.98 1.29
N THR A 47 -0.52 -8.94 0.04
CA THR A 47 -0.25 -10.09 -0.82
C THR A 47 1.23 -10.24 -1.16
N LEU A 48 2.06 -9.25 -0.84
CA LEU A 48 3.52 -9.35 -0.99
C LEU A 48 4.10 -10.36 0.00
N GLU A 49 5.18 -11.03 -0.40
CA GLU A 49 5.92 -11.95 0.45
C GLU A 49 6.55 -11.22 1.64
N SER A 50 6.61 -11.90 2.80
CA SER A 50 7.17 -11.36 4.04
C SER A 50 6.58 -10.00 4.47
N PRO A 51 5.24 -9.89 4.64
CA PRO A 51 4.58 -8.62 4.93
C PRO A 51 5.07 -7.96 6.22
N GLU A 52 5.48 -8.73 7.23
CA GLU A 52 6.04 -8.21 8.47
C GLU A 52 7.38 -7.49 8.25
N GLU A 53 8.30 -8.13 7.53
CA GLU A 53 9.62 -7.57 7.25
C GLU A 53 9.53 -6.34 6.34
N LEU A 54 8.71 -6.41 5.29
CA LEU A 54 8.50 -5.30 4.39
C LEU A 54 7.83 -4.11 5.09
N SER A 55 6.87 -4.37 6.00
CA SER A 55 6.21 -3.31 6.77
C SER A 55 7.21 -2.58 7.64
N ALA A 56 8.11 -3.30 8.32
CA ALA A 56 9.14 -2.70 9.17
C ALA A 56 10.13 -1.82 8.39
N LYS A 57 10.45 -2.22 7.15
CA LYS A 57 11.38 -1.48 6.27
C LYS A 57 10.75 -0.29 5.54
N LEU A 58 9.43 -0.30 5.34
CA LEU A 58 8.75 0.69 4.51
C LEU A 58 8.93 2.15 4.99
N PRO A 59 8.87 2.47 6.31
CA PRO A 59 9.12 3.82 6.80
C PRO A 59 10.56 4.29 6.53
N GLU A 60 11.54 3.40 6.71
CA GLU A 60 12.96 3.70 6.47
C GLU A 60 13.21 3.97 4.98
N LEU A 61 12.61 3.15 4.11
CA LEU A 61 12.69 3.35 2.66
C LEU A 61 12.10 4.69 2.24
N LYS A 62 10.91 5.02 2.74
CA LYS A 62 10.27 6.33 2.46
C LYS A 62 11.14 7.48 2.96
N LYS A 63 11.72 7.37 4.15
CA LYS A 63 12.64 8.39 4.70
C LYS A 63 13.85 8.59 3.80
N GLY A 64 14.47 7.50 3.33
CA GLY A 64 15.62 7.58 2.42
C GLY A 64 15.28 8.27 1.09
N LEU A 65 14.08 8.04 0.55
CA LEU A 65 13.62 8.74 -0.65
C LEU A 65 13.31 10.22 -0.38
N ALA A 66 12.75 10.55 0.77
CA ALA A 66 12.44 11.92 1.17
C ALA A 66 13.68 12.80 1.38
N GLU A 67 14.82 12.20 1.72
CA GLU A 67 16.11 12.89 1.79
C GLU A 67 16.63 13.31 0.40
N ILE A 68 16.18 12.63 -0.67
CA ILE A 68 16.51 12.95 -2.05
C ILE A 68 15.52 13.97 -2.62
N GLU A 69 14.22 13.67 -2.50
CA GLU A 69 13.13 14.51 -3.01
C GLU A 69 11.92 14.40 -2.05
N PRO A 70 11.61 15.45 -1.26
CA PRO A 70 10.51 15.40 -0.31
C PRO A 70 9.14 15.18 -0.97
N SER A 71 8.56 14.01 -0.76
CA SER A 71 7.21 13.66 -1.20
C SER A 71 6.50 12.73 -0.21
N ASN A 72 5.17 12.68 -0.30
CA ASN A 72 4.34 11.69 0.38
C ASN A 72 4.25 10.37 -0.40
N ASP A 73 4.38 10.47 -1.72
CA ASP A 73 4.13 9.41 -2.68
C ASP A 73 5.34 9.27 -3.61
N TYR A 74 5.80 8.03 -3.80
CA TYR A 74 6.96 7.71 -4.64
C TYR A 74 6.64 6.60 -5.61
N LEU A 75 7.16 6.73 -6.83
CA LEU A 75 7.19 5.69 -7.84
C LEU A 75 8.64 5.22 -8.01
N VAL A 76 8.88 3.93 -7.81
CA VAL A 76 10.18 3.29 -8.01
C VAL A 76 10.08 2.34 -9.18
N ILE A 77 10.77 2.67 -10.26
CA ILE A 77 10.75 1.89 -11.50
C ILE A 77 12.01 1.04 -11.56
N THR A 78 11.82 -0.26 -11.75
CA THR A 78 12.88 -1.24 -11.96
C THR A 78 12.71 -1.90 -13.33
N PRO A 79 13.72 -2.60 -13.85
CA PRO A 79 13.58 -3.32 -15.13
C PRO A 79 12.47 -4.38 -15.16
N SER A 80 12.06 -4.90 -13.99
CA SER A 80 11.10 -6.01 -13.90
C SER A 80 9.75 -5.61 -13.30
N ALA A 81 9.64 -4.45 -12.65
CA ALA A 81 8.42 -4.02 -11.96
C ALA A 81 8.40 -2.51 -11.68
N VAL A 82 7.20 -2.00 -11.46
CA VAL A 82 6.94 -0.68 -10.90
C VAL A 82 6.41 -0.84 -9.49
N TYR A 83 6.97 -0.08 -8.56
CA TYR A 83 6.53 -0.04 -7.17
C TYR A 83 6.00 1.36 -6.83
N CYS A 84 4.87 1.42 -6.13
CA CYS A 84 4.38 2.68 -5.56
C CYS A 84 4.49 2.61 -4.04
N ILE A 85 5.09 3.62 -3.42
CA ILE A 85 5.08 3.83 -1.97
C ILE A 85 4.18 5.03 -1.73
N LEU A 86 2.99 4.79 -1.20
CA LEU A 86 1.93 5.79 -1.10
C LEU A 86 1.57 6.03 0.36
N GLN A 87 1.40 7.29 0.72
CA GLN A 87 0.81 7.63 2.02
C GLN A 87 -0.71 7.72 1.87
N VAL A 88 -1.40 6.66 2.28
CA VAL A 88 -2.87 6.58 2.19
C VAL A 88 -3.51 7.54 3.17
N THR A 89 -3.08 7.54 4.44
CA THR A 89 -3.51 8.49 5.49
C THR A 89 -2.31 8.98 6.31
N SER A 90 -2.54 9.79 7.35
CA SER A 90 -1.48 10.16 8.31
C SER A 90 -0.80 8.95 8.95
N ASP A 91 -1.52 7.83 9.08
CA ASP A 91 -1.11 6.68 9.87
C ASP A 91 -0.94 5.41 9.04
N VAL A 92 -1.34 5.42 7.76
CA VAL A 92 -1.33 4.25 6.88
C VAL A 92 -0.56 4.53 5.59
N MET A 93 0.30 3.59 5.24
CA MET A 93 1.05 3.55 3.99
C MET A 93 0.70 2.30 3.19
N MET A 94 0.86 2.40 1.88
CA MET A 94 0.71 1.31 0.94
C MET A 94 1.98 1.16 0.12
N LEU A 95 2.49 -0.07 0.01
CA LEU A 95 3.47 -0.48 -0.97
C LEU A 95 2.77 -1.33 -2.03
N THR A 96 2.94 -1.00 -3.30
CA THR A 96 2.35 -1.78 -4.41
C THR A 96 3.43 -2.30 -5.35
N LYS A 97 3.12 -3.36 -6.09
CA LYS A 97 3.95 -3.95 -7.14
C LYS A 97 3.08 -4.22 -8.37
N GLY A 98 3.42 -3.59 -9.49
CA GLY A 98 2.77 -3.79 -10.78
C GLY A 98 3.76 -3.71 -11.94
N THR A 99 3.23 -3.65 -13.15
CA THR A 99 4.01 -3.51 -14.39
C THR A 99 3.87 -2.14 -15.05
N ARG A 100 2.80 -1.42 -14.73
CA ARG A 100 2.44 -0.14 -15.33
C ARG A 100 2.77 1.01 -14.39
N VAL A 101 3.25 2.11 -14.97
CA VAL A 101 3.40 3.39 -14.27
C VAL A 101 2.02 4.05 -14.18
N LEU A 102 1.59 4.35 -12.96
CA LEU A 102 0.32 5.03 -12.72
C LEU A 102 0.46 6.54 -12.94
N THR A 103 -0.58 7.14 -13.48
CA THR A 103 -0.76 8.60 -13.53
C THR A 103 -1.07 9.15 -12.15
N TRP A 104 -0.96 10.47 -11.99
CA TRP A 104 -1.29 11.13 -10.73
C TRP A 104 -2.76 10.93 -10.34
N GLU A 105 -3.68 11.04 -11.30
CA GLU A 105 -5.10 10.80 -11.11
C GLU A 105 -5.37 9.37 -10.62
N GLU A 106 -4.69 8.38 -11.19
CA GLU A 106 -4.80 6.97 -10.78
C GLU A 106 -4.25 6.72 -9.37
N ILE A 107 -3.17 7.42 -8.99
CA ILE A 107 -2.61 7.34 -7.62
C ILE A 107 -3.62 7.88 -6.61
N GLU A 108 -4.25 9.02 -6.89
CA GLU A 108 -5.27 9.59 -6.01
C GLU A 108 -6.53 8.71 -5.94
N GLU A 109 -6.97 8.14 -7.06
CA GLU A 109 -8.06 7.16 -7.08
C GLU A 109 -7.72 5.90 -6.28
N LEU A 110 -6.49 5.40 -6.39
CA LEU A 110 -6.02 4.25 -5.62
C LEU A 110 -6.02 4.55 -4.12
N LYS A 111 -5.54 5.72 -3.71
CA LYS A 111 -5.55 6.16 -2.31
C LYS A 111 -6.97 6.27 -1.78
N LEU A 112 -7.89 6.84 -2.57
CA LEU A 112 -9.31 6.93 -2.21
C LEU A 112 -9.93 5.55 -2.03
N ALA A 113 -9.79 4.66 -3.02
CA ALA A 113 -10.32 3.30 -2.96
C ALA A 113 -9.78 2.53 -1.74
N THR A 114 -8.49 2.71 -1.43
CA THR A 114 -7.86 2.07 -0.25
C THR A 114 -8.44 2.61 1.06
N ARG A 115 -8.72 3.92 1.16
CA ARG A 115 -9.36 4.50 2.36
C ARG A 115 -10.78 3.97 2.55
N GLU A 116 -11.56 3.93 1.47
CA GLU A 116 -12.93 3.44 1.50
C GLU A 116 -13.00 1.98 1.95
N GLU A 117 -12.14 1.13 1.40
CA GLU A 117 -12.07 -0.29 1.77
C GLU A 117 -11.70 -0.48 3.24
N LEU A 118 -10.73 0.29 3.72
CA LEU A 118 -10.28 0.22 5.11
C LEU A 118 -11.17 1.01 6.09
N LYS A 119 -12.19 1.71 5.58
CA LYS A 119 -13.07 2.60 6.37
C LYS A 119 -12.28 3.60 7.21
N LEU A 120 -11.25 4.21 6.61
CA LEU A 120 -10.33 5.19 7.21
C LEU A 120 -10.73 6.64 6.98
#